data_AF-A0A966EPD2-F1
#
_entry.id   AF-A0A966EPD2-F1
#
_cell.length_a   1.000
_cell.length_b   1.000
_cell.length_c   1.000
_cell.angle_alpha   90.00
_cell.angle_beta   90.00
_cell.angle_gamma   90.00
#
_symmetry.space_group_name_H-M   'P 1'
#
loop_
_entity.id
_entity.type
_entity.pdbx_description
1 polymer ?
#
loop_
_entity_poly.entity_id
_entity_poly.type
_entity_poly.pdbx_seq_one_letter_code
_entity_poly.pdbx_strand_id
1 'polypeptide(L)'
;MKAWRRAKLPPVGNEILARARVDRRTKNLVRRLDRGEIAVINHEDLDRIAADGLVAARVSAVVNAEPTMSGRYPALGALVLIQAGIPIIDEIGEAAFNKIVDGELLTVKGTAVYSGGEQLGKGVRRSQEEFDDILESAREAVRGELGEFAANTLEYLAREPELITEDLTITNLDVEMAQRQVLVVVRGLDFREDLFALRRSGYMREMKPILIGVDGGADALLDAGLKPHLIIGDFDSVSREALSCGAKLLVHAYPGGVAPGTVRLDRLGYQYEIVEALGTSEDVAMRLAFEQRAELIVMVGSHTSMADFFDKGRRGMASTFLTRIKVSSILVDAKGVSRLYRTQVRKRDLALLVTSALFTIVVLAIVTEPLRLLLRTVWLNFGL
;
A
#
# COMPACT_ATOMS: atom_id res chain seq x y z
N MET A 1 -8.40 -31.79 5.79
CA MET A 1 -9.60 -31.01 6.18
C MET A 1 -10.10 -31.53 7.52
N LYS A 2 -9.82 -30.83 8.63
CA LYS A 2 -10.42 -31.16 9.94
C LYS A 2 -11.79 -30.50 9.97
N ALA A 3 -12.85 -31.28 10.18
CA ALA A 3 -14.20 -30.76 10.41
C ALA A 3 -14.20 -29.89 11.67
N TRP A 4 -14.37 -28.57 11.50
CA TRP A 4 -14.38 -27.62 12.60
C TRP A 4 -15.82 -27.42 13.07
N ARG A 5 -16.03 -27.55 14.39
CA ARG A 5 -17.33 -27.39 15.05
C ARG A 5 -17.91 -26.01 14.73
N ARG A 6 -19.18 -25.99 14.27
CA ARG A 6 -20.04 -24.80 14.19
C ARG A 6 -20.01 -24.07 15.55
N ALA A 7 -19.34 -22.92 15.61
CA ALA A 7 -19.49 -22.01 16.73
C ALA A 7 -20.90 -21.40 16.63
N LYS A 8 -21.78 -21.71 17.59
CA LYS A 8 -23.08 -21.03 17.69
C LYS A 8 -22.79 -19.54 17.93
N LEU A 9 -23.32 -18.68 17.06
CA LEU A 9 -23.39 -17.24 17.27
C LEU A 9 -23.93 -16.97 18.70
N PRO A 10 -23.31 -16.06 19.49
CA PRO A 10 -23.85 -15.73 20.80
C PRO A 10 -25.29 -15.24 20.68
N PRO A 11 -26.19 -15.63 21.60
CA PRO A 11 -27.62 -15.38 21.49
C PRO A 11 -27.96 -13.89 21.38
N VAL A 12 -29.06 -13.62 20.68
CA VAL A 12 -29.73 -12.31 20.57
C VAL A 12 -30.06 -11.82 21.97
N GLY A 13 -29.40 -10.76 22.46
CA GLY A 13 -29.78 -10.12 23.73
C GLY A 13 -28.75 -9.30 24.49
N ASN A 14 -27.44 -9.46 24.27
CA ASN A 14 -26.48 -8.71 25.09
C ASN A 14 -26.13 -7.36 24.49
N GLU A 15 -26.62 -6.32 25.16
CA GLU A 15 -26.04 -4.97 25.12
C GLU A 15 -24.53 -5.05 25.35
N ILE A 16 -23.74 -4.55 24.41
CA ILE A 16 -22.28 -4.46 24.55
C ILE A 16 -21.94 -3.03 24.93
N LEU A 17 -21.43 -2.85 26.14
CA LEU A 17 -20.93 -1.57 26.63
C LEU A 17 -19.41 -1.64 26.78
N ALA A 18 -18.69 -0.88 25.97
CA ALA A 18 -17.23 -0.84 26.01
C ALA A 18 -16.69 0.46 25.43
N ARG A 19 -15.41 0.73 25.69
CA ARG A 19 -14.72 1.87 25.06
C ARG A 19 -14.58 1.61 23.57
N ALA A 20 -14.85 2.63 22.77
CA ALA A 20 -14.56 2.64 21.36
C ALA A 20 -13.08 2.97 21.12
N ARG A 21 -12.50 2.30 20.13
CA ARG A 21 -11.33 2.81 19.42
C ARG A 21 -11.74 3.05 17.98
N VAL A 22 -11.41 4.23 17.47
CA VAL A 22 -11.85 4.71 16.15
C VAL A 22 -10.63 4.98 15.29
N ASP A 23 -10.62 4.42 14.10
CA ASP A 23 -9.63 4.75 13.07
C ASP A 23 -10.18 4.37 11.70
N ARG A 24 -9.97 5.22 10.69
CA ARG A 24 -10.32 4.88 9.30
C ARG A 24 -9.42 3.76 8.77
N ARG A 25 -8.19 3.63 9.27
CA ARG A 25 -7.28 2.57 8.86
C ARG A 25 -7.21 1.49 9.94
N THR A 26 -7.82 0.34 9.70
CA THR A 26 -7.82 -0.80 10.65
C THR A 26 -6.41 -1.22 11.07
N LYS A 27 -5.42 -1.10 10.19
CA LYS A 27 -4.00 -1.36 10.50
C LYS A 27 -3.44 -0.47 11.62
N ASN A 28 -3.88 0.78 11.69
CA ASN A 28 -3.51 1.71 12.76
C ASN A 28 -4.29 1.38 14.04
N LEU A 29 -5.58 1.11 13.90
CA LEU A 29 -6.48 0.75 14.99
C LEU A 29 -5.96 -0.44 15.81
N VAL A 30 -5.60 -1.54 15.15
CA VAL A 30 -5.13 -2.79 15.78
C VAL A 30 -3.91 -2.57 16.69
N ARG A 31 -3.12 -1.52 16.47
CA ARG A 31 -1.95 -1.20 17.32
C ARG A 31 -2.32 -0.49 18.63
N ARG A 32 -3.53 0.08 18.71
CA ARG A 32 -4.03 0.89 19.83
C ARG A 32 -5.19 0.23 20.58
N LEU A 33 -5.70 -0.90 20.07
CA LEU A 33 -6.81 -1.64 20.65
C LEU A 33 -6.37 -2.40 21.91
N ASP A 34 -7.14 -2.25 22.98
CA ASP A 34 -7.08 -3.07 24.16
C ASP A 34 -8.17 -4.15 24.16
N ARG A 35 -7.97 -5.19 24.98
CA ARG A 35 -8.92 -6.30 25.11
C ARG A 35 -10.29 -5.79 25.56
N GLY A 36 -11.34 -6.23 24.86
CA GLY A 36 -12.73 -5.96 25.20
C GLY A 36 -13.26 -4.61 24.68
N GLU A 37 -12.43 -3.82 23.99
CA GLU A 37 -12.87 -2.58 23.33
C GLU A 37 -13.71 -2.86 22.08
N ILE A 38 -14.51 -1.86 21.66
CA ILE A 38 -15.25 -1.89 20.39
C ILE A 38 -14.35 -1.27 19.33
N ALA A 39 -14.09 -2.03 18.27
CA ALA A 39 -13.39 -1.52 17.10
C ALA A 39 -14.38 -0.79 16.19
N VAL A 40 -14.15 0.51 15.98
CA VAL A 40 -14.94 1.34 15.06
C VAL A 40 -14.08 1.64 13.85
N ILE A 41 -14.48 1.09 12.71
CA ILE A 41 -13.72 1.12 11.45
C ILE A 41 -14.57 1.73 10.32
N ASN A 42 -13.88 2.19 9.29
CA ASN A 42 -14.47 2.51 7.99
C ASN A 42 -13.63 1.74 6.96
N HIS A 43 -14.02 0.49 6.70
CA HIS A 43 -13.24 -0.44 5.89
C HIS A 43 -14.17 -1.36 5.11
N GLU A 44 -14.36 -1.04 3.84
CA GLU A 44 -15.07 -1.90 2.90
C GLU A 44 -14.26 -3.17 2.58
N ASP A 45 -14.93 -4.32 2.43
CA ASP A 45 -14.28 -5.57 2.01
C ASP A 45 -13.09 -5.99 2.90
N LEU A 46 -13.32 -5.99 4.23
CA LEU A 46 -12.32 -6.30 5.24
C LEU A 46 -11.60 -7.61 4.93
N ASP A 47 -10.27 -7.54 4.79
CA ASP A 47 -9.46 -8.70 4.51
C ASP A 47 -9.23 -9.58 5.77
N ARG A 48 -8.71 -10.78 5.52
CA ARG A 48 -8.38 -11.74 6.60
C ARG A 48 -7.31 -11.21 7.56
N ILE A 49 -6.33 -10.47 7.08
CA ILE A 49 -5.20 -10.00 7.90
C ILE A 49 -5.67 -8.93 8.89
N ALA A 50 -6.51 -8.00 8.44
CA ALA A 50 -7.13 -6.98 9.26
C ALA A 50 -8.07 -7.62 10.29
N ALA A 51 -8.90 -8.58 9.87
CA ALA A 51 -9.76 -9.34 10.77
C ALA A 51 -8.97 -10.14 11.83
N ASP A 52 -7.91 -10.85 11.43
CA ASP A 52 -7.03 -11.58 12.36
C ASP A 52 -6.40 -10.64 13.40
N GLY A 53 -6.07 -9.40 13.00
CA GLY A 53 -5.61 -8.35 13.91
C GLY A 53 -6.65 -7.95 14.96
N LEU A 54 -7.91 -7.79 14.56
CA LEU A 54 -9.03 -7.50 15.46
C LEU A 54 -9.31 -8.69 16.41
N VAL A 55 -9.26 -9.92 15.90
CA VAL A 55 -9.39 -11.14 16.70
C VAL A 55 -8.27 -11.24 17.72
N ALA A 56 -7.02 -10.99 17.31
CA ALA A 56 -5.87 -11.03 18.21
C ALA A 56 -5.97 -9.99 19.33
N ALA A 57 -6.52 -8.80 19.04
CA ALA A 57 -6.80 -7.76 20.02
C ALA A 57 -7.96 -8.12 20.97
N ARG A 58 -8.77 -9.15 20.66
CA ARG A 58 -9.91 -9.61 21.46
C ARG A 58 -10.94 -8.51 21.69
N VAL A 59 -11.32 -7.84 20.62
CA VAL A 59 -12.37 -6.83 20.64
C VAL A 59 -13.72 -7.45 21.02
N SER A 60 -14.58 -6.66 21.66
CA SER A 60 -15.92 -7.10 22.07
C SER A 60 -16.94 -7.03 20.94
N ALA A 61 -16.76 -6.11 19.99
CA ALA A 61 -17.54 -5.98 18.78
C ALA A 61 -16.76 -5.19 17.70
N VAL A 62 -17.20 -5.31 16.46
CA VAL A 62 -16.78 -4.46 15.34
C VAL A 62 -17.98 -3.65 14.85
N VAL A 63 -17.80 -2.34 14.75
CA VAL A 63 -18.77 -1.41 14.16
C VAL A 63 -18.11 -0.81 12.92
N ASN A 64 -18.66 -1.09 11.75
CA ASN A 64 -18.10 -0.67 10.48
C ASN A 64 -19.03 0.35 9.79
N ALA A 65 -18.45 1.44 9.31
CA ALA A 65 -19.16 2.43 8.51
C ALA A 65 -19.60 1.86 7.15
N GLU A 66 -18.80 0.95 6.61
CA GLU A 66 -18.93 0.32 5.29
C GLU A 66 -19.32 -1.16 5.43
N PRO A 67 -19.71 -1.85 4.34
CA PRO A 67 -19.92 -3.29 4.38
C PRO A 67 -18.58 -4.03 4.55
N THR A 68 -18.50 -4.91 5.55
CA THR A 68 -17.32 -5.77 5.74
C THR A 68 -17.12 -6.74 4.56
N MET A 69 -18.17 -7.01 3.78
CA MET A 69 -18.14 -7.75 2.51
C MET A 69 -19.15 -7.13 1.54
N SER A 70 -18.68 -6.42 0.52
CA SER A 70 -19.50 -5.76 -0.51
C SER A 70 -20.09 -6.74 -1.52
N GLY A 71 -19.45 -7.91 -1.68
CA GLY A 71 -19.81 -8.92 -2.68
C GLY A 71 -19.08 -8.77 -4.02
N ARG A 72 -18.25 -7.74 -4.21
CA ARG A 72 -17.44 -7.56 -5.44
C ARG A 72 -16.38 -8.64 -5.60
N TYR A 73 -15.76 -9.06 -4.50
CA TYR A 73 -14.78 -10.14 -4.46
C TYR A 73 -14.87 -10.86 -3.10
N PRO A 74 -14.34 -12.10 -2.98
CA PRO A 74 -14.52 -12.92 -1.79
C PRO A 74 -13.63 -12.48 -0.61
N ALA A 75 -13.92 -11.33 -0.02
CA ALA A 75 -13.26 -10.82 1.18
C ALA A 75 -13.61 -11.68 2.41
N LEU A 76 -12.61 -12.27 3.07
CA LEU A 76 -12.85 -13.27 4.12
C LEU A 76 -12.94 -12.69 5.55
N GLY A 77 -12.76 -11.38 5.74
CA GLY A 77 -12.65 -10.79 7.07
C GLY A 77 -13.91 -10.96 7.93
N ALA A 78 -15.10 -10.82 7.34
CA ALA A 78 -16.37 -11.03 8.04
C ALA A 78 -16.46 -12.44 8.65
N LEU A 79 -16.08 -13.47 7.88
CA LEU A 79 -16.15 -14.86 8.34
C LEU A 79 -15.16 -15.14 9.46
N VAL A 80 -13.96 -14.56 9.40
CA VAL A 80 -12.94 -14.69 10.46
C VAL A 80 -13.48 -14.12 11.78
N LEU A 81 -14.09 -12.94 11.75
CA LEU A 81 -14.67 -12.29 12.94
C LEU A 81 -15.84 -13.11 13.51
N ILE A 82 -16.76 -13.59 12.66
CA ILE A 82 -17.90 -14.41 13.09
C ILE A 82 -17.45 -15.73 13.71
N GLN A 83 -16.48 -16.41 13.10
CA GLN A 83 -15.91 -17.66 13.63
C GLN A 83 -15.21 -17.46 14.97
N ALA A 84 -14.63 -16.28 15.19
CA ALA A 84 -14.07 -15.87 16.49
C ALA A 84 -15.14 -15.45 17.52
N GLY A 85 -16.42 -15.43 17.13
CA GLY A 85 -17.54 -15.04 17.99
C GLY A 85 -17.67 -13.53 18.19
N ILE A 86 -17.03 -12.73 17.34
CA ILE A 86 -17.04 -11.27 17.42
C ILE A 86 -18.22 -10.74 16.59
N PRO A 87 -19.19 -10.04 17.21
CA PRO A 87 -20.32 -9.47 16.48
C PRO A 87 -19.88 -8.29 15.61
N ILE A 88 -20.48 -8.20 14.43
CA ILE A 88 -20.22 -7.16 13.42
C ILE A 88 -21.51 -6.38 13.18
N ILE A 89 -21.44 -5.06 13.28
CA ILE A 89 -22.49 -4.14 12.84
C ILE A 89 -21.93 -3.36 11.66
N ASP A 90 -22.35 -3.72 10.45
CA ASP A 90 -21.94 -3.08 9.20
C ASP A 90 -22.83 -1.89 8.84
N GLU A 91 -22.36 -1.06 7.92
CA GLU A 91 -23.18 -0.03 7.26
C GLU A 91 -23.84 0.95 8.23
N ILE A 92 -23.15 1.34 9.31
CA ILE A 92 -23.65 2.44 10.17
C ILE A 92 -23.58 3.80 9.45
N GLY A 93 -22.82 3.88 8.34
CA GLY A 93 -22.63 5.08 7.52
C GLY A 93 -21.53 6.01 8.03
N GLU A 94 -20.93 6.76 7.09
CA GLU A 94 -19.81 7.68 7.39
C GLU A 94 -20.21 8.80 8.36
N ALA A 95 -21.45 9.29 8.28
CA ALA A 95 -21.97 10.33 9.18
C ALA A 95 -22.00 9.85 10.64
N ALA A 96 -22.38 8.59 10.90
CA ALA A 96 -22.35 8.02 12.25
C ALA A 96 -20.90 7.77 12.70
N PHE A 97 -20.05 7.25 11.82
CA PHE A 97 -18.63 7.05 12.10
C PHE A 97 -17.94 8.34 12.54
N ASN A 98 -18.16 9.45 11.83
CA ASN A 98 -17.53 10.74 12.14
C ASN A 98 -18.03 11.37 13.46
N LYS A 99 -19.17 10.93 13.99
CA LYS A 99 -19.69 11.38 15.31
C LYS A 99 -19.07 10.63 16.48
N ILE A 100 -18.53 9.42 16.24
CA ILE A 100 -17.97 8.59 17.30
C ILE A 100 -16.57 9.11 17.67
N VAL A 101 -16.36 9.39 18.95
CA VAL A 101 -15.10 9.91 19.50
C VAL A 101 -14.23 8.76 20.01
N ASP A 102 -12.95 8.77 19.63
CA ASP A 102 -11.97 7.77 20.09
C ASP A 102 -11.86 7.77 21.64
N GLY A 103 -12.04 6.60 22.24
CA GLY A 103 -11.99 6.40 23.69
C GLY A 103 -13.31 6.58 24.44
N GLU A 104 -14.38 7.01 23.76
CA GLU A 104 -15.70 7.17 24.39
C GLU A 104 -16.37 5.81 24.69
N LEU A 105 -17.36 5.81 25.59
CA LEU A 105 -18.15 4.63 25.91
C LEU A 105 -19.28 4.46 24.89
N LEU A 106 -19.21 3.39 24.10
CA LEU A 106 -20.28 3.02 23.18
C LEU A 106 -21.11 1.88 23.72
N THR A 107 -22.40 1.96 23.43
CA THR A 107 -23.37 0.92 23.71
C THR A 107 -23.93 0.40 22.39
N VAL A 108 -23.74 -0.90 22.12
CA VAL A 108 -24.33 -1.58 20.96
C VAL A 108 -25.53 -2.39 21.43
N LYS A 109 -26.73 -2.03 20.96
CA LYS A 109 -28.00 -2.73 21.24
C LYS A 109 -28.59 -3.25 19.94
N GLY A 110 -28.52 -4.56 19.73
CA GLY A 110 -28.97 -5.17 18.47
C GLY A 110 -28.14 -4.66 17.30
N THR A 111 -28.71 -3.78 16.48
CA THR A 111 -28.02 -3.12 15.36
C THR A 111 -27.85 -1.60 15.52
N ALA A 112 -28.28 -1.04 16.65
CA ALA A 112 -28.15 0.38 16.94
C ALA A 112 -26.95 0.66 17.84
N VAL A 113 -26.26 1.77 17.56
CA VAL A 113 -25.05 2.22 18.27
C VAL A 113 -25.38 3.52 18.99
N TYR A 114 -25.06 3.59 20.29
CA TYR A 114 -25.36 4.73 21.15
C TYR A 114 -24.11 5.25 21.87
N SER A 115 -24.06 6.57 22.10
CA SER A 115 -23.14 7.22 23.04
C SER A 115 -23.94 8.12 23.98
N GLY A 116 -23.69 8.03 25.29
CA GLY A 116 -24.40 8.86 26.28
C GLY A 116 -25.95 8.76 26.26
N GLY A 117 -26.51 7.71 25.66
CA GLY A 117 -27.95 7.54 25.47
C GLY A 117 -28.51 8.09 24.15
N GLU A 118 -27.72 8.85 23.39
CA GLU A 118 -28.07 9.29 22.03
C GLU A 118 -27.75 8.20 21.01
N GLN A 119 -28.67 7.94 20.09
CA GLN A 119 -28.43 7.01 18.99
C GLN A 119 -27.59 7.68 17.91
N LEU A 120 -26.36 7.18 17.71
CA LEU A 120 -25.43 7.74 16.72
C LEU A 120 -25.70 7.19 15.31
N GLY A 121 -26.14 5.93 15.22
CA GLY A 121 -26.40 5.24 13.96
C GLY A 121 -27.12 3.91 14.14
N LYS A 122 -27.55 3.33 13.03
CA LYS A 122 -28.12 1.98 12.95
C LYS A 122 -27.51 1.30 11.75
N GLY A 123 -26.92 0.13 11.97
CA GLY A 123 -26.32 -0.68 10.91
C GLY A 123 -27.10 -1.95 10.64
N VAL A 124 -26.43 -2.87 9.97
CA VAL A 124 -26.92 -4.21 9.61
C VAL A 124 -26.06 -5.24 10.32
N ARG A 125 -26.71 -6.25 10.91
CA ARG A 125 -26.03 -7.43 11.45
C ARG A 125 -26.45 -8.63 10.63
N ARG A 126 -25.55 -9.12 9.79
CA ARG A 126 -25.76 -10.31 8.98
C ARG A 126 -25.39 -11.56 9.77
N SER A 127 -26.12 -12.63 9.52
CA SER A 127 -25.85 -13.97 10.01
C SER A 127 -24.68 -14.60 9.25
N GLN A 128 -24.16 -15.72 9.76
CA GLN A 128 -23.15 -16.49 9.05
C GLN A 128 -23.66 -16.99 7.69
N GLU A 129 -24.92 -17.43 7.63
CA GLU A 129 -25.54 -17.93 6.39
C GLU A 129 -25.60 -16.84 5.32
N GLU A 130 -26.02 -15.63 5.68
CA GLU A 130 -26.02 -14.48 4.76
C GLU A 130 -24.61 -14.13 4.24
N PHE A 131 -23.58 -14.19 5.10
CA PHE A 131 -22.21 -13.96 4.65
C PHE A 131 -21.68 -15.10 3.78
N ASP A 132 -22.06 -16.36 4.04
CA ASP A 132 -21.70 -17.50 3.20
C ASP A 132 -22.35 -17.37 1.80
N ASP A 133 -23.59 -16.89 1.71
CA ASP A 133 -24.29 -16.63 0.45
C ASP A 133 -23.66 -15.47 -0.35
N ILE A 134 -23.30 -14.36 0.31
CA ILE A 134 -22.58 -13.25 -0.31
C ILE A 134 -21.21 -13.72 -0.80
N LEU A 135 -20.51 -14.53 -0.01
CA LEU A 135 -19.20 -15.07 -0.37
C LEU A 135 -19.29 -15.96 -1.62
N GLU A 136 -20.29 -16.82 -1.71
CA GLU A 136 -20.46 -17.69 -2.88
C GLU A 136 -20.84 -16.90 -4.13
N SER A 137 -21.76 -15.94 -3.99
CA SER A 137 -22.11 -15.00 -5.08
C SER A 137 -20.87 -14.23 -5.58
N ALA A 138 -20.03 -13.75 -4.66
CA ALA A 138 -18.78 -13.07 -4.99
C ALA A 138 -17.78 -14.00 -5.69
N ARG A 139 -17.70 -15.28 -5.31
CA ARG A 139 -16.85 -16.27 -5.99
C ARG A 139 -17.32 -16.56 -7.40
N GLU A 140 -18.63 -16.66 -7.62
CA GLU A 140 -19.20 -16.86 -8.95
C GLU A 140 -18.93 -15.66 -9.86
N ALA A 141 -19.13 -14.45 -9.34
CA ALA A 141 -18.79 -13.22 -10.06
C ALA A 141 -17.31 -13.19 -10.46
N VAL A 142 -16.41 -13.46 -9.51
CA VAL A 142 -14.96 -13.54 -9.77
C VAL A 142 -14.63 -14.64 -10.78
N ARG A 143 -15.29 -15.80 -10.73
CA ARG A 143 -15.06 -16.89 -11.70
C ARG A 143 -15.42 -16.46 -13.13
N GLY A 144 -16.56 -15.80 -13.30
CA GLY A 144 -16.96 -15.26 -14.61
C GLY A 144 -15.92 -14.29 -15.15
N GLU A 145 -15.53 -13.33 -14.32
CA GLU A 145 -14.56 -12.29 -14.68
C GLU A 145 -13.15 -12.83 -14.96
N LEU A 146 -12.69 -13.85 -14.22
CA LEU A 146 -11.43 -14.56 -14.53
C LEU A 146 -11.49 -15.30 -15.87
N GLY A 147 -12.64 -15.88 -16.22
CA GLY A 147 -12.86 -16.50 -17.51
C GLY A 147 -12.76 -15.49 -18.65
N GLU A 148 -13.40 -14.34 -18.51
CA GLU A 148 -13.31 -13.25 -19.46
C GLU A 148 -11.90 -12.67 -19.55
N PHE A 149 -11.21 -12.50 -18.42
CA PHE A 149 -9.82 -12.07 -18.41
C PHE A 149 -8.92 -13.01 -19.21
N ALA A 150 -9.05 -14.32 -18.99
CA ALA A 150 -8.26 -15.31 -19.71
C ALA A 150 -8.55 -15.26 -21.22
N ALA A 151 -9.84 -15.20 -21.60
CA ALA A 151 -10.25 -15.10 -23.00
C ALA A 151 -9.69 -13.82 -23.66
N ASN A 152 -9.87 -12.66 -23.02
CA ASN A 152 -9.36 -11.37 -23.51
C ASN A 152 -7.84 -11.35 -23.60
N THR A 153 -7.13 -11.97 -22.65
CA THR A 153 -5.67 -12.02 -22.65
C THR A 153 -5.13 -12.93 -23.76
N LEU A 154 -5.77 -14.08 -23.98
CA LEU A 154 -5.42 -14.96 -25.11
C LEU A 154 -5.75 -14.31 -26.45
N GLU A 155 -6.88 -13.61 -26.56
CA GLU A 155 -7.22 -12.85 -27.76
C GLU A 155 -6.22 -11.72 -28.00
N TYR A 156 -5.84 -10.98 -26.96
CA TYR A 156 -4.83 -9.93 -27.06
C TYR A 156 -3.49 -10.51 -27.52
N LEU A 157 -3.02 -11.61 -26.92
CA LEU A 157 -1.77 -12.26 -27.31
C LEU A 157 -1.83 -12.80 -28.76
N ALA A 158 -3.00 -13.28 -29.20
CA ALA A 158 -3.18 -13.77 -30.56
C ALA A 158 -3.19 -12.63 -31.60
N ARG A 159 -3.67 -11.43 -31.23
CA ARG A 159 -3.71 -10.24 -32.09
C ARG A 159 -2.40 -9.47 -32.11
N GLU A 160 -1.70 -9.41 -30.98
CA GLU A 160 -0.54 -8.56 -30.73
C GLU A 160 0.64 -9.38 -30.12
N PRO A 161 1.12 -10.45 -30.79
CA PRO A 161 2.23 -11.26 -30.30
C PRO A 161 3.53 -10.45 -30.09
N GLU A 162 3.67 -9.34 -30.80
CA GLU A 162 4.81 -8.42 -30.78
C GLU A 162 5.07 -7.84 -29.38
N LEU A 163 4.05 -7.75 -28.52
CA LEU A 163 4.23 -7.33 -27.13
C LEU A 163 5.27 -8.21 -26.39
N ILE A 164 5.29 -9.50 -26.70
CA ILE A 164 6.23 -10.47 -26.09
C ILE A 164 7.48 -10.64 -26.96
N THR A 165 7.31 -10.75 -28.27
CA THR A 165 8.39 -11.16 -29.17
C THR A 165 9.29 -10.02 -29.62
N GLU A 166 8.79 -8.77 -29.66
CA GLU A 166 9.54 -7.63 -30.15
C GLU A 166 10.08 -6.76 -29.00
N ASP A 167 11.29 -6.26 -29.22
CA ASP A 167 11.96 -5.34 -28.31
C ASP A 167 11.50 -3.91 -28.63
N LEU A 168 11.37 -3.10 -27.59
CA LEU A 168 10.99 -1.70 -27.72
C LEU A 168 12.10 -0.95 -28.48
N THR A 169 11.76 -0.34 -29.62
CA THR A 169 12.70 0.55 -30.31
C THR A 169 12.63 1.93 -29.66
N ILE A 170 13.73 2.36 -29.06
CA ILE A 170 13.82 3.66 -28.41
C ILE A 170 14.89 4.47 -29.10
N THR A 171 14.48 5.59 -29.68
CA THR A 171 15.39 6.55 -30.26
C THR A 171 15.66 7.66 -29.23
N ASN A 172 16.93 8.04 -29.06
CA ASN A 172 17.32 9.28 -28.38
C ASN A 172 16.95 9.41 -26.88
N LEU A 173 17.21 8.36 -26.08
CA LEU A 173 17.07 8.41 -24.63
C LEU A 173 18.42 8.62 -23.93
N ASP A 174 18.67 9.85 -23.46
CA ASP A 174 19.89 10.21 -22.70
C ASP A 174 19.85 9.76 -21.22
N VAL A 175 19.15 8.67 -20.92
CA VAL A 175 19.02 8.11 -19.57
C VAL A 175 19.59 6.70 -19.56
N GLU A 176 20.81 6.55 -19.04
CA GLU A 176 21.49 5.25 -18.96
C GLU A 176 20.92 4.40 -17.81
N MET A 177 20.24 3.31 -18.16
CA MET A 177 19.64 2.35 -17.22
C MET A 177 20.43 1.05 -17.09
N ALA A 178 21.39 0.80 -18.00
CA ALA A 178 22.14 -0.44 -18.05
C ALA A 178 22.85 -0.72 -16.72
N GLN A 179 22.66 -1.94 -16.19
CA GLN A 179 23.26 -2.38 -14.92
C GLN A 179 22.92 -1.49 -13.71
N ARG A 180 21.81 -0.75 -13.78
CA ARG A 180 21.31 0.07 -12.68
C ARG A 180 19.93 -0.39 -12.28
N GLN A 181 19.57 -0.10 -11.03
CA GLN A 181 18.20 -0.27 -10.59
C GLN A 181 17.33 0.88 -11.09
N VAL A 182 16.09 0.56 -11.45
CA VAL A 182 15.10 1.50 -11.92
C VAL A 182 13.90 1.43 -10.97
N LEU A 183 13.49 2.58 -10.43
CA LEU A 183 12.27 2.74 -9.67
C LEU A 183 11.21 3.36 -10.57
N VAL A 184 10.16 2.60 -10.86
CA VAL A 184 9.00 3.07 -11.61
C VAL A 184 7.89 3.38 -10.62
N VAL A 185 7.39 4.62 -10.64
CA VAL A 185 6.35 5.09 -9.73
C VAL A 185 5.09 5.40 -10.50
N VAL A 186 3.97 4.83 -10.06
CA VAL A 186 2.61 5.09 -10.55
C VAL A 186 1.70 5.51 -9.37
N ARG A 187 0.60 6.22 -9.65
CA ARG A 187 -0.40 6.60 -8.61
C ARG A 187 -1.45 5.51 -8.39
N GLY A 188 -1.01 4.30 -8.02
CA GLY A 188 -1.93 3.24 -7.59
C GLY A 188 -2.15 3.18 -6.08
N LEU A 189 -2.85 2.15 -5.58
CA LEU A 189 -3.15 2.04 -4.14
C LEU A 189 -1.88 1.97 -3.29
N ASP A 190 -1.90 2.61 -2.12
CA ASP A 190 -0.80 2.64 -1.13
C ASP A 190 0.57 3.17 -1.64
N PHE A 191 0.63 3.80 -2.82
CA PHE A 191 1.89 4.26 -3.42
C PHE A 191 2.70 5.20 -2.51
N ARG A 192 2.03 6.07 -1.73
CA ARG A 192 2.68 7.04 -0.83
C ARG A 192 3.38 6.32 0.31
N GLU A 193 2.73 5.32 0.89
CA GLU A 193 3.25 4.51 1.98
C GLU A 193 4.47 3.69 1.54
N ASP A 194 4.40 3.08 0.35
CA ASP A 194 5.50 2.27 -0.17
C ASP A 194 6.69 3.16 -0.59
N LEU A 195 6.45 4.29 -1.25
CA LEU A 195 7.50 5.26 -1.58
C LEU A 195 8.18 5.81 -0.32
N PHE A 196 7.40 6.13 0.71
CA PHE A 196 7.92 6.57 2.01
C PHE A 196 8.76 5.47 2.68
N ALA A 197 8.34 4.22 2.60
CA ALA A 197 9.09 3.08 3.15
C ALA A 197 10.44 2.90 2.45
N LEU A 198 10.48 2.97 1.12
CA LEU A 198 11.72 2.93 0.35
C LEU A 198 12.65 4.10 0.68
N ARG A 199 12.10 5.31 0.84
CA ARG A 199 12.90 6.47 1.26
C ARG A 199 13.53 6.25 2.63
N ARG A 200 12.77 5.69 3.58
CA ARG A 200 13.21 5.47 4.97
C ARG A 200 14.19 4.30 5.10
N SER A 201 14.08 3.27 4.26
CA SER A 201 14.98 2.11 4.31
C SER A 201 16.41 2.45 3.92
N GLY A 202 16.66 3.60 3.29
CA GLY A 202 17.96 3.97 2.73
C GLY A 202 18.09 3.65 1.24
N TYR A 203 17.11 2.95 0.65
CA TYR A 203 17.12 2.48 -0.74
C TYR A 203 17.49 3.58 -1.74
N MET A 204 16.83 4.75 -1.66
CA MET A 204 17.08 5.87 -2.57
C MET A 204 18.52 6.41 -2.50
N ARG A 205 19.12 6.38 -1.31
CA ARG A 205 20.46 6.94 -1.05
C ARG A 205 21.57 5.94 -1.39
N GLU A 206 21.34 4.68 -1.09
CA GLU A 206 22.31 3.59 -1.23
C GLU A 206 22.35 3.08 -2.67
N MET A 207 21.19 2.79 -3.25
CA MET A 207 21.10 2.22 -4.60
C MET A 207 21.07 3.29 -5.70
N LYS A 208 20.69 4.53 -5.37
CA LYS A 208 20.55 5.67 -6.32
C LYS A 208 19.88 5.24 -7.64
N PRO A 209 18.67 4.66 -7.57
CA PRO A 209 18.00 4.13 -8.75
C PRO A 209 17.66 5.24 -9.73
N ILE A 210 17.55 4.88 -11.02
CA ILE A 210 16.90 5.74 -12.00
C ILE A 210 15.41 5.86 -11.62
N LEU A 211 14.91 7.08 -11.57
CA LEU A 211 13.53 7.37 -11.16
C LEU A 211 12.68 7.65 -12.39
N ILE A 212 11.71 6.79 -12.65
CA ILE A 212 10.72 6.93 -13.71
C ILE A 212 9.36 7.24 -13.08
N GLY A 213 8.79 8.39 -13.40
CA GLY A 213 7.40 8.72 -13.04
C GLY A 213 6.48 8.40 -14.20
N VAL A 214 5.48 7.54 -13.99
CA VAL A 214 4.46 7.27 -14.99
C VAL A 214 3.28 8.21 -14.75
N ASP A 215 3.06 9.13 -15.69
CA ASP A 215 2.11 10.24 -15.58
C ASP A 215 2.16 10.88 -14.18
N GLY A 216 1.08 10.73 -13.43
CA GLY A 216 0.95 11.20 -12.07
C GLY A 216 1.98 10.71 -11.06
N GLY A 217 2.66 9.61 -11.34
CA GLY A 217 3.78 9.12 -10.53
C GLY A 217 4.95 10.10 -10.50
N ALA A 218 5.07 10.98 -11.49
CA ALA A 218 6.03 12.08 -11.47
C ALA A 218 5.74 13.08 -10.33
N ASP A 219 4.48 13.43 -10.13
CA ASP A 219 4.06 14.28 -9.02
C ASP A 219 4.31 13.59 -7.67
N ALA A 220 4.05 12.28 -7.59
CA ALA A 220 4.32 11.49 -6.40
C ALA A 220 5.80 11.49 -5.99
N LEU A 221 6.70 11.43 -6.98
CA LEU A 221 8.15 11.54 -6.75
C LEU A 221 8.50 12.93 -6.20
N LEU A 222 7.98 14.00 -6.82
CA LEU A 222 8.25 15.38 -6.37
C LEU A 222 7.73 15.64 -4.95
N ASP A 223 6.52 15.20 -4.64
CA ASP A 223 5.93 15.27 -3.29
C ASP A 223 6.82 14.58 -2.24
N ALA A 224 7.56 13.54 -2.65
CA ALA A 224 8.50 12.83 -1.78
C ALA A 224 9.89 13.50 -1.70
N GLY A 225 10.11 14.61 -2.41
CA GLY A 225 11.38 15.31 -2.53
C GLY A 225 12.36 14.64 -3.49
N LEU A 226 11.87 13.83 -4.44
CA LEU A 226 12.65 13.08 -5.40
C LEU A 226 12.39 13.61 -6.81
N LYS A 227 13.43 14.05 -7.52
CA LYS A 227 13.29 14.52 -8.89
C LYS A 227 13.31 13.33 -9.87
N PRO A 228 12.28 13.11 -10.71
CA PRO A 228 12.32 12.06 -11.72
C PRO A 228 13.44 12.32 -12.74
N HIS A 229 14.01 11.24 -13.26
CA HIS A 229 14.94 11.30 -14.40
C HIS A 229 14.16 11.27 -15.72
N LEU A 230 13.08 10.49 -15.74
CA LEU A 230 12.21 10.29 -16.87
C LEU A 230 10.75 10.38 -16.43
N ILE A 231 9.91 11.03 -17.23
CA ILE A 231 8.46 11.00 -17.10
C ILE A 231 7.90 10.36 -18.36
N ILE A 232 7.06 9.34 -18.20
CA ILE A 232 6.45 8.60 -19.30
C ILE A 232 4.93 8.60 -19.18
N GLY A 233 4.23 8.78 -20.29
CA GLY A 233 2.79 8.54 -20.35
C GLY A 233 2.06 9.40 -21.38
N ASP A 234 0.77 9.60 -21.15
CA ASP A 234 -0.09 10.42 -22.01
C ASP A 234 -0.16 11.89 -21.56
N PHE A 235 0.46 12.22 -20.42
CA PHE A 235 0.60 13.56 -19.86
C PHE A 235 -0.72 14.25 -19.49
N ASP A 236 -1.83 13.52 -19.36
CA ASP A 236 -3.14 14.08 -19.03
C ASP A 236 -3.18 14.66 -17.60
N SER A 237 -2.48 13.99 -16.69
CA SER A 237 -2.59 14.12 -15.25
C SER A 237 -1.28 14.55 -14.57
N VAL A 238 -0.28 14.93 -15.37
CA VAL A 238 1.03 15.46 -14.93
C VAL A 238 0.92 16.95 -14.63
N SER A 239 1.35 17.37 -13.43
CA SER A 239 1.33 18.79 -13.05
C SER A 239 2.36 19.64 -13.82
N ARG A 240 2.17 20.96 -13.83
CA ARG A 240 3.18 21.88 -14.39
C ARG A 240 4.51 21.83 -13.66
N GLU A 241 4.49 21.57 -12.35
CA GLU A 241 5.69 21.42 -11.55
C GLU A 241 6.50 20.20 -12.01
N ALA A 242 5.83 19.07 -12.23
CA ALA A 242 6.44 17.86 -12.80
C ALA A 242 6.99 18.09 -14.20
N LEU A 243 6.26 18.78 -15.08
CA LEU A 243 6.76 19.11 -16.43
C LEU A 243 8.00 20.02 -16.39
N SER A 244 8.04 20.98 -15.46
CA SER A 244 9.16 21.92 -15.29
C SER A 244 10.33 21.37 -14.46
N CYS A 245 10.21 20.17 -13.89
CA CYS A 245 11.23 19.68 -12.96
C CYS A 245 12.56 19.36 -13.66
N GLY A 246 12.58 19.28 -14.99
CA GLY A 246 13.77 18.99 -15.80
C GLY A 246 14.05 17.50 -15.97
N ALA A 247 13.03 16.65 -15.87
CA ALA A 247 13.07 15.26 -16.31
C ALA A 247 12.95 15.19 -17.84
N LYS A 248 13.49 14.14 -18.46
CA LYS A 248 13.20 13.83 -19.87
C LYS A 248 11.71 13.44 -19.97
N LEU A 249 11.02 13.96 -20.97
CA LEU A 249 9.60 13.65 -21.22
C LEU A 249 9.50 12.67 -22.39
N LEU A 250 8.85 11.53 -22.15
CA LEU A 250 8.65 10.49 -23.13
C LEU A 250 7.15 10.24 -23.32
N VAL A 251 6.60 10.74 -24.43
CA VAL A 251 5.19 10.59 -24.78
C VAL A 251 4.94 9.20 -25.30
N HIS A 252 4.04 8.50 -24.63
CA HIS A 252 3.55 7.21 -25.09
C HIS A 252 2.57 7.43 -26.26
N ALA A 253 2.91 6.86 -27.42
CA ALA A 253 2.05 6.77 -28.57
C ALA A 253 1.47 5.35 -28.69
N TYR A 254 0.19 5.27 -28.99
CA TYR A 254 -0.46 4.00 -29.34
C TYR A 254 -0.03 3.56 -30.74
N PRO A 255 -0.10 2.25 -31.05
CA PRO A 255 0.15 1.74 -32.40
C PRO A 255 -0.67 2.50 -33.45
N GLY A 256 0.01 2.95 -34.51
CA GLY A 256 -0.55 3.87 -35.51
C GLY A 256 -0.21 5.35 -35.24
N GLY A 257 0.69 5.63 -34.30
CA GLY A 257 1.30 6.94 -34.09
C GLY A 257 0.44 7.98 -33.35
N VAL A 258 -0.72 7.61 -32.82
CA VAL A 258 -1.55 8.54 -32.05
C VAL A 258 -0.93 8.75 -30.67
N ALA A 259 -0.46 9.97 -30.41
CA ALA A 259 0.24 10.35 -29.19
C ALA A 259 -0.54 11.46 -28.44
N PRO A 260 -1.49 11.14 -27.54
CA PRO A 260 -2.41 12.11 -26.95
C PRO A 260 -1.71 13.26 -26.20
N GLY A 261 -0.58 12.97 -25.56
CA GLY A 261 0.17 13.92 -24.75
C GLY A 261 0.83 15.05 -25.54
N THR A 262 1.07 14.85 -26.84
CA THR A 262 1.75 15.83 -27.72
C THR A 262 1.01 17.17 -27.74
N VAL A 263 -0.31 17.16 -27.93
CA VAL A 263 -1.15 18.37 -28.01
C VAL A 263 -0.98 19.25 -26.77
N ARG A 264 -0.90 18.65 -25.58
CA ARG A 264 -0.72 19.40 -24.34
C ARG A 264 0.70 19.94 -24.22
N LEU A 265 1.72 19.13 -24.50
CA LEU A 265 3.12 19.52 -24.37
C LEU A 265 3.51 20.60 -25.38
N ASP A 266 3.04 20.49 -26.63
CA ASP A 266 3.24 21.50 -27.68
C ASP A 266 2.67 22.86 -27.28
N ARG A 267 1.43 22.88 -26.77
CA ARG A 267 0.77 24.10 -26.27
C ARG A 267 1.53 24.77 -25.13
N LEU A 268 2.23 23.97 -24.33
CA LEU A 268 3.01 24.44 -23.18
C LEU A 268 4.48 24.70 -23.52
N GLY A 269 4.93 24.35 -24.72
CA GLY A 269 6.29 24.59 -25.19
C GLY A 269 7.35 23.64 -24.61
N TYR A 270 6.97 22.44 -24.17
CA TYR A 270 7.93 21.45 -23.66
C TYR A 270 8.49 20.57 -24.78
N GLN A 271 9.77 20.24 -24.69
CA GLN A 271 10.42 19.26 -25.56
C GLN A 271 10.17 17.84 -25.02
N TYR A 272 9.89 16.90 -25.92
CA TYR A 272 9.62 15.50 -25.58
C TYR A 272 10.09 14.58 -26.71
N GLU A 273 10.25 13.30 -26.38
CA GLU A 273 10.42 12.23 -27.35
C GLU A 273 9.14 11.40 -27.40
N ILE A 274 8.93 10.67 -28.49
CA ILE A 274 7.79 9.76 -28.63
C ILE A 274 8.29 8.33 -28.57
N VAL A 275 7.60 7.49 -27.80
CA VAL A 275 7.75 6.03 -27.81
C VAL A 275 6.44 5.42 -28.27
N GLU A 276 6.46 4.75 -29.41
CA GLU A 276 5.32 3.99 -29.89
C GLU A 276 5.39 2.58 -29.33
N ALA A 277 4.37 2.17 -28.57
CA ALA A 277 4.33 0.83 -28.04
C ALA A 277 2.92 0.34 -27.74
N LEU A 278 2.80 -0.98 -27.66
CA LEU A 278 1.63 -1.67 -27.15
C LEU A 278 1.58 -1.61 -25.62
N GLY A 279 0.38 -1.42 -25.09
CA GLY A 279 0.05 -1.55 -23.67
C GLY A 279 -0.31 -0.24 -23.01
N THR A 280 -0.21 -0.19 -21.68
CA THR A 280 -0.37 1.02 -20.87
C THR A 280 0.97 1.76 -20.71
N SER A 281 0.95 3.02 -20.29
CA SER A 281 2.17 3.77 -19.97
C SER A 281 3.04 3.08 -18.91
N GLU A 282 2.43 2.30 -17.99
CA GLU A 282 3.15 1.48 -17.01
C GLU A 282 3.90 0.33 -17.68
N ASP A 283 3.27 -0.31 -18.67
CA ASP A 283 3.84 -1.40 -19.46
C ASP A 283 5.06 -0.89 -20.24
N VAL A 284 4.92 0.26 -20.89
CA VAL A 284 6.01 0.89 -21.63
C VAL A 284 7.18 1.25 -20.70
N ALA A 285 6.90 1.73 -19.49
CA ALA A 285 7.94 2.03 -18.50
C ALA A 285 8.73 0.77 -18.09
N MET A 286 8.02 -0.34 -17.85
CA MET A 286 8.64 -1.62 -17.51
C MET A 286 9.46 -2.18 -18.68
N ARG A 287 8.89 -2.19 -19.89
CA ARG A 287 9.59 -2.64 -21.11
C ARG A 287 10.82 -1.79 -21.37
N LEU A 288 10.70 -0.46 -21.30
CA LEU A 288 11.80 0.48 -21.49
C LEU A 288 12.99 0.14 -20.57
N ALA A 289 12.75 -0.05 -19.28
CA ALA A 289 13.79 -0.39 -18.32
C ALA A 289 14.41 -1.76 -18.62
N PHE A 290 13.59 -2.74 -19.02
CA PHE A 290 14.04 -4.08 -19.38
C PHE A 290 14.93 -4.08 -20.63
N GLU A 291 14.50 -3.43 -21.71
CA GLU A 291 15.26 -3.37 -22.97
C GLU A 291 16.56 -2.57 -22.82
N GLN A 292 16.57 -1.57 -21.93
CA GLN A 292 17.78 -0.83 -21.56
C GLN A 292 18.68 -1.57 -20.55
N ARG A 293 18.43 -2.87 -20.32
CA ARG A 293 19.25 -3.77 -19.49
C ARG A 293 19.40 -3.31 -18.04
N ALA A 294 18.32 -2.80 -17.45
CA ALA A 294 18.26 -2.56 -16.01
C ALA A 294 18.62 -3.81 -15.22
N GLU A 295 19.30 -3.63 -14.09
CA GLU A 295 19.64 -4.73 -13.16
C GLU A 295 18.38 -5.23 -12.43
N LEU A 296 17.53 -4.28 -12.03
CA LEU A 296 16.31 -4.53 -11.27
C LEU A 296 15.29 -3.42 -11.54
N ILE A 297 14.04 -3.80 -11.73
CA ILE A 297 12.90 -2.88 -11.83
C ILE A 297 12.09 -2.98 -10.54
N VAL A 298 12.02 -1.90 -9.79
CA VAL A 298 11.19 -1.77 -8.58
C VAL A 298 9.95 -0.96 -8.94
N MET A 299 8.77 -1.58 -8.86
CA MET A 299 7.49 -0.91 -9.11
C MET A 299 6.88 -0.38 -7.81
N VAL A 300 6.41 0.86 -7.81
CA VAL A 300 5.66 1.46 -6.69
C VAL A 300 4.26 1.83 -7.16
N GLY A 301 3.25 1.38 -6.42
CA GLY A 301 1.85 1.64 -6.74
C GLY A 301 1.31 0.74 -7.85
N SER A 302 1.98 -0.36 -8.21
CA SER A 302 1.48 -1.21 -9.29
C SER A 302 0.15 -1.89 -8.95
N HIS A 303 -0.67 -2.03 -9.99
CA HIS A 303 -2.00 -2.64 -9.92
C HIS A 303 -1.92 -4.16 -10.09
N THR A 304 -1.60 -4.87 -9.01
CA THR A 304 -1.27 -6.32 -9.08
C THR A 304 -2.21 -7.21 -8.29
N SER A 305 -3.18 -6.65 -7.56
CA SER A 305 -4.11 -7.45 -6.76
C SER A 305 -5.43 -7.74 -7.51
N MET A 306 -6.15 -8.78 -7.08
CA MET A 306 -7.51 -9.02 -7.56
C MET A 306 -8.42 -7.82 -7.29
N ALA A 307 -8.28 -7.14 -6.15
CA ALA A 307 -9.06 -5.94 -5.87
C ALA A 307 -8.78 -4.82 -6.91
N ASP A 308 -7.50 -4.58 -7.22
CA ASP A 308 -7.10 -3.64 -8.29
C ASP A 308 -7.70 -4.04 -9.65
N PHE A 309 -7.75 -5.36 -9.91
CA PHE A 309 -8.29 -5.93 -11.14
C PHE A 309 -9.80 -5.64 -11.31
N PHE A 310 -10.57 -5.68 -10.23
CA PHE A 310 -12.01 -5.46 -10.27
C PHE A 310 -12.40 -3.96 -10.27
N ASP A 311 -11.61 -3.08 -9.66
CA ASP A 311 -11.96 -1.66 -9.53
C ASP A 311 -11.78 -0.84 -10.82
N LYS A 312 -10.76 -1.15 -11.64
CA LYS A 312 -10.38 -0.28 -12.78
C LYS A 312 -10.95 -0.69 -14.14
N GLY A 313 -11.64 -1.82 -14.22
CA GLY A 313 -12.21 -2.32 -15.47
C GLY A 313 -11.14 -2.77 -16.48
N ARG A 314 -11.54 -3.73 -17.32
CA ARG A 314 -10.68 -4.64 -18.10
C ARG A 314 -9.67 -4.02 -19.10
N ARG A 315 -9.70 -2.71 -19.38
CA ARG A 315 -8.91 -2.11 -20.48
C ARG A 315 -7.44 -1.93 -20.10
N GLY A 316 -6.53 -2.55 -20.87
CA GLY A 316 -5.08 -2.47 -20.67
C GLY A 316 -4.50 -3.52 -19.70
N MET A 317 -5.32 -4.32 -19.02
CA MET A 317 -4.80 -5.29 -18.04
C MET A 317 -4.15 -6.53 -18.67
N ALA A 318 -4.62 -6.97 -19.84
CA ALA A 318 -4.00 -8.07 -20.58
C ALA A 318 -2.54 -7.73 -20.95
N SER A 319 -2.30 -6.51 -21.45
CA SER A 319 -0.95 -6.06 -21.80
C SER A 319 -0.05 -5.93 -20.58
N THR A 320 -0.58 -5.45 -19.45
CA THR A 320 0.17 -5.38 -18.19
C THR A 320 0.55 -6.76 -17.68
N PHE A 321 -0.38 -7.70 -17.70
CA PHE A 321 -0.11 -9.07 -17.28
C PHE A 321 0.98 -9.73 -18.16
N LEU A 322 0.86 -9.62 -19.48
CA LEU A 322 1.82 -10.15 -20.44
C LEU A 322 3.18 -9.47 -20.32
N THR A 323 3.22 -8.15 -20.16
CA THR A 323 4.46 -7.38 -19.95
C THR A 323 5.18 -7.83 -18.68
N ARG A 324 4.44 -8.04 -17.59
CA ARG A 324 5.02 -8.55 -16.34
C ARG A 324 5.61 -9.95 -16.50
N ILE A 325 5.02 -10.81 -17.35
CA ILE A 325 5.64 -12.11 -17.69
C ILE A 325 6.98 -11.88 -18.40
N LYS A 326 7.03 -11.01 -19.42
CA LYS A 326 8.26 -10.68 -20.17
C LYS A 326 9.36 -10.16 -19.24
N VAL A 327 9.04 -9.25 -18.31
CA VAL A 327 10.05 -8.62 -17.42
C VAL A 327 10.23 -9.32 -16.07
N SER A 328 9.57 -10.47 -15.84
CA SER A 328 9.45 -11.12 -14.53
C SER A 328 10.77 -11.46 -13.85
N SER A 329 11.83 -11.70 -14.61
CA SER A 329 13.15 -12.08 -14.10
C SER A 329 13.85 -10.97 -13.30
N ILE A 330 13.50 -9.70 -13.54
CA ILE A 330 14.10 -8.53 -12.90
C ILE A 330 13.07 -7.60 -12.26
N LEU A 331 11.81 -8.02 -12.16
CA LEU A 331 10.72 -7.19 -11.64
C LEU A 331 10.41 -7.49 -10.17
N VAL A 332 10.40 -6.45 -9.33
CA VAL A 332 10.00 -6.52 -7.91
C VAL A 332 8.94 -5.46 -7.62
N ASP A 333 7.87 -5.86 -6.95
CA ASP A 333 6.84 -4.93 -6.48
C ASP A 333 7.21 -4.40 -5.09
N ALA A 334 7.16 -3.07 -4.91
CA ALA A 334 7.40 -2.42 -3.62
C ALA A 334 6.23 -2.59 -2.64
N LYS A 335 5.09 -3.12 -3.11
CA LYS A 335 3.89 -3.34 -2.30
C LYS A 335 4.21 -4.14 -1.06
N GLY A 336 4.07 -3.51 0.10
CA GLY A 336 4.32 -4.16 1.39
C GLY A 336 5.79 -4.19 1.82
N VAL A 337 6.71 -3.50 1.13
CA VAL A 337 8.08 -3.25 1.64
C VAL A 337 8.04 -2.55 3.00
N SER A 338 7.02 -1.71 3.24
CA SER A 338 6.73 -1.13 4.56
C SER A 338 6.48 -2.15 5.67
N ARG A 339 6.13 -3.40 5.33
CA ARG A 339 5.96 -4.52 6.28
C ARG A 339 7.29 -5.21 6.59
N LEU A 340 8.22 -5.24 5.64
CA LEU A 340 9.56 -5.83 5.78
C LEU A 340 10.49 -4.93 6.62
N TYR A 341 10.47 -3.62 6.37
CA TYR A 341 11.31 -2.66 7.10
C TYR A 341 10.64 -2.21 8.41
N ARG A 342 10.72 -3.04 9.44
CA ARG A 342 10.59 -2.58 10.83
C ARG A 342 11.97 -2.48 11.46
N THR A 343 12.62 -1.33 11.33
CA THR A 343 13.81 -0.99 12.11
C THR A 343 13.40 -0.77 13.57
N GLN A 344 13.12 -1.85 14.30
CA GLN A 344 13.10 -1.83 15.74
C GLN A 344 14.55 -2.00 16.20
N VAL A 345 15.24 -0.87 16.43
CA VAL A 345 16.46 -0.91 17.24
C VAL A 345 16.02 -1.47 18.58
N ARG A 346 16.45 -2.69 18.92
CA ARG A 346 16.10 -3.28 20.21
C ARG A 346 16.68 -2.36 21.27
N LYS A 347 15.87 -1.93 22.23
CA LYS A 347 16.34 -1.07 23.34
C LYS A 347 17.57 -1.65 24.04
N ARG A 348 17.71 -2.98 24.03
CA ARG A 348 18.89 -3.70 24.52
C ARG A 348 20.16 -3.38 23.74
N ASP A 349 20.11 -3.30 22.42
CA ASP A 349 21.27 -3.03 21.57
C ASP A 349 21.74 -1.58 21.78
N LEU A 350 20.78 -0.65 21.90
CA LEU A 350 21.08 0.74 22.27
C LEU A 350 21.68 0.83 23.68
N ALA A 351 21.12 0.10 24.65
CA ALA A 351 21.65 0.06 26.01
C ALA A 351 23.08 -0.52 26.04
N LEU A 352 23.36 -1.60 25.30
CA LEU A 352 24.70 -2.18 25.19
C LEU A 352 25.69 -1.21 24.56
N LEU A 353 25.28 -0.47 23.52
CA LEU A 353 26.11 0.55 22.88
C LEU A 353 26.44 1.70 23.84
N VAL A 354 25.43 2.22 24.56
CA VAL A 354 25.63 3.27 25.57
C VAL A 354 26.51 2.76 26.71
N THR A 355 26.30 1.53 27.19
CA THR A 355 27.09 0.93 28.27
C THR A 355 28.54 0.71 27.83
N SER A 356 28.77 0.26 26.59
CA SER A 356 30.11 0.11 26.01
C SER A 356 30.84 1.45 25.88
N ALA A 357 30.14 2.49 25.42
CA ALA A 357 30.68 3.84 25.37
C ALA A 357 31.04 4.37 26.77
N LEU A 358 30.16 4.19 27.76
CA LEU A 358 30.39 4.62 29.14
C LEU A 358 31.57 3.86 29.77
N PHE A 359 31.64 2.54 29.56
CA PHE A 359 32.74 1.71 30.02
C PHE A 359 34.06 2.17 29.41
N THR A 360 34.07 2.49 28.11
CA THR A 360 35.26 3.03 27.43
C THR A 360 35.70 4.36 28.05
N ILE A 361 34.77 5.27 28.36
CA ILE A 361 35.07 6.54 29.04
C ILE A 361 35.65 6.28 30.44
N VAL A 362 35.08 5.34 31.21
CA VAL A 362 35.59 4.99 32.55
C VAL A 362 36.99 4.40 32.46
N VAL A 363 37.24 3.46 31.55
CA VAL A 363 38.57 2.89 31.32
C VAL A 363 39.56 3.97 30.90
N LEU A 364 39.17 4.88 30.00
CA LEU A 364 40.02 5.99 29.56
C LEU A 364 40.36 6.92 30.72
N ALA A 365 39.38 7.25 31.58
CA ALA A 365 39.59 8.04 32.78
C ALA A 365 40.51 7.34 33.79
N ILE A 366 40.42 6.01 33.90
CA ILE A 366 41.32 5.22 34.72
C ILE A 366 42.69 5.14 34.07
N VAL A 367 42.88 4.94 32.77
CA VAL A 367 44.23 4.71 32.21
C VAL A 367 45.00 6.01 32.02
N THR A 368 44.32 7.11 31.71
CA THR A 368 44.96 8.35 31.25
C THR A 368 45.30 9.27 32.42
N GLU A 369 46.59 9.39 32.76
CA GLU A 369 47.09 10.28 33.83
C GLU A 369 46.60 11.74 33.72
N PRO A 370 46.65 12.41 32.55
CA PRO A 370 46.12 13.76 32.39
C PRO A 370 44.66 13.92 32.84
N LEU A 371 43.81 12.92 32.55
CA LEU A 371 42.40 12.96 32.87
C LEU A 371 42.17 12.73 34.38
N ARG A 372 42.93 11.85 35.01
CA ARG A 372 42.91 11.67 36.47
C ARG A 372 43.30 12.95 37.20
N LEU A 373 44.31 13.67 36.72
CA LEU A 373 44.74 14.93 37.32
C LEU A 373 43.67 16.01 37.21
N LEU A 374 43.00 16.09 36.06
CA LEU A 374 41.90 17.03 35.83
C LEU A 374 40.70 16.70 36.71
N LEU A 375 40.29 15.43 36.78
CA LEU A 375 39.22 14.95 37.67
C LEU A 375 39.55 15.18 39.15
N ARG A 376 40.79 14.95 39.56
CA ARG A 376 41.24 15.20 40.94
C ARG A 376 41.21 16.69 41.29
N THR A 377 41.60 17.55 40.35
CA THR A 377 41.53 19.01 40.52
C THR A 377 40.09 19.50 40.62
N VAL A 378 39.18 18.96 39.80
CA VAL A 378 37.74 19.26 39.88
C VAL A 378 37.15 18.76 41.19
N TRP A 379 37.49 17.54 41.62
CA TRP A 379 37.01 16.97 42.88
C TRP A 379 37.44 17.81 44.09
N LEU A 380 38.71 18.23 44.12
CA LEU A 380 39.24 19.11 45.17
C LEU A 380 38.60 20.52 45.16
N ASN A 381 38.24 21.05 43.98
CA ASN A 381 37.58 22.36 43.87
C ASN A 381 36.09 22.33 44.24
N PHE A 382 35.42 21.18 44.10
CA PHE A 382 34.00 21.04 44.43
C PHE A 382 33.72 20.48 45.83
N GLY A 383 34.76 20.27 46.66
CA GLY A 383 34.61 20.04 48.10
C GLY A 383 33.83 18.79 48.48
N LEU A 384 34.15 17.65 47.85
CA LEU A 384 33.77 16.31 48.31
C LEU A 384 35.01 15.52 48.72
#